data_AF-A0A4P9WWW9-F1
#
_entry.id   AF-A0A4P9WWW9-F1
#
_cell.length_a   1.000
_cell.length_b   1.000
_cell.length_c   1.000
_cell.angle_alpha   90.00
_cell.angle_beta   90.00
_cell.angle_gamma   90.00
#
_symmetry.space_group_name_H-M   'P 1'
#
loop_
_entity.id
_entity.type
_entity.pdbx_description
1 polymer ?
#
loop_
_entity_poly.entity_id
_entity_poly.type
_entity_poly.pdbx_seq_one_letter_code
_entity_poly.pdbx_strand_id
1 'polypeptide(L)' 'CSQCAKSFSRRFNLKTHEKTHDASRARPFGCSACPKSFVRIADLRRHEEIHARDRARRELYGYPATG' A
#
# COMPACT_ATOMS: atom_id res chain seq x y z
N CYS A 1 15.97 8.58 -12.51
CA CYS A 1 14.60 9.03 -12.83
C CYS A 1 14.72 10.53 -13.13
N SER A 2 13.98 11.08 -14.08
CA SER A 2 14.11 12.52 -14.41
C SER A 2 13.57 13.43 -13.30
N GLN A 3 12.62 12.94 -12.50
CA GLN A 3 11.98 13.70 -11.41
C GLN A 3 12.63 13.49 -10.04
N CYS A 4 13.52 12.50 -9.90
CA CYS A 4 14.29 12.29 -8.68
C CYS A 4 15.60 11.53 -8.95
N ALA A 5 16.60 11.70 -8.09
CA ALA A 5 17.93 11.10 -8.25
C ALA A 5 17.99 9.56 -8.08
N LYS A 6 16.85 8.83 -8.08
CA LYS A 6 16.84 7.37 -8.02
C LYS A 6 17.19 6.73 -9.37
N SER A 7 18.10 5.76 -9.32
CA SER A 7 18.54 4.96 -10.47
C SER A 7 17.92 3.56 -10.43
N PHE A 8 17.62 3.02 -11.61
CA PHE A 8 17.01 1.70 -11.77
C PHE A 8 17.73 0.93 -12.87
N SER A 9 18.07 -0.33 -12.61
CA SER A 9 18.77 -1.21 -13.56
C SER A 9 17.85 -1.75 -14.67
N ARG A 10 16.53 -1.74 -14.47
CA ARG A 10 15.54 -2.25 -15.44
C ARG A 10 14.57 -1.16 -15.87
N ARG A 11 14.33 -1.05 -17.19
CA ARG A 11 13.41 -0.06 -17.77
C ARG A 11 11.98 -0.20 -17.24
N PHE A 12 11.50 -1.43 -17.03
CA PHE A 12 10.18 -1.68 -16.43
C PHE A 12 10.05 -1.08 -15.01
N ASN A 13 11.12 -1.16 -14.22
CA ASN A 13 11.14 -0.62 -12.86
C ASN A 13 11.13 0.92 -12.88
N LEU A 14 11.93 1.53 -13.77
CA LEU A 14 11.90 2.99 -13.99
C LEU A 14 10.51 3.47 -14.40
N LYS A 15 9.91 2.85 -15.42
CA LYS A 15 8.56 3.20 -15.91
C LYS A 15 7.48 3.03 -14.84
N THR A 16 7.65 2.04 -13.95
CA THR A 16 6.75 1.83 -12.82
C THR A 16 6.93 2.88 -11.73
N HIS A 17 8.18 3.27 -11.46
CA HIS A 17 8.53 4.31 -10.51
C HIS A 17 8.10 5.70 -10.97
N GLU A 18 8.22 6.04 -12.25
CA GLU A 18 7.80 7.36 -12.76
C GLU A 18 6.33 7.66 -12.45
N LYS A 19 5.49 6.61 -12.43
CA LYS A 19 4.09 6.71 -12.04
C LYS A 19 3.85 6.98 -10.55
N THR A 20 4.90 7.07 -9.71
CA THR A 20 4.78 7.51 -8.31
C THR A 20 4.93 9.02 -8.16
N HIS A 21 5.53 9.69 -9.15
CA HIS A 21 5.62 11.15 -9.20
C HIS A 21 4.31 11.78 -9.69
N ASP A 22 3.46 10.97 -10.30
CA ASP A 22 2.13 11.38 -10.70
C ASP A 22 1.19 11.42 -9.48
N ALA A 23 1.02 12.62 -8.91
CA ALA A 23 0.10 12.89 -7.81
C ALA A 23 -1.38 12.73 -8.21
N SER A 24 -1.69 12.67 -9.51
CA SER A 24 -3.05 12.46 -10.04
C SER A 24 -3.47 10.99 -10.05
N ARG A 25 -2.59 10.09 -9.59
CA ARG A 25 -2.92 8.67 -9.39
C ARG A 25 -3.97 8.56 -8.30
N ALA A 26 -5.22 8.63 -8.74
CA ALA A 26 -6.36 8.21 -7.96
C ALA A 26 -5.96 6.88 -7.30
N ARG A 27 -6.23 6.79 -6.01
CA ARG A 27 -6.07 5.57 -5.24
C ARG A 27 -7.47 4.97 -5.13
N PRO A 28 -8.00 4.36 -6.22
CA PRO A 28 -9.38 3.89 -6.23
C PRO A 28 -9.59 2.75 -5.24
N PHE A 29 -8.51 2.10 -4.79
CA PHE A 29 -8.57 0.96 -3.89
C PHE A 29 -8.36 1.42 -2.44
N GLY A 30 -9.46 1.74 -1.75
CA GLY A 30 -9.45 2.06 -0.32
C GLY A 30 -9.46 0.80 0.55
N CYS A 31 -8.79 0.85 1.70
CA CYS A 31 -8.94 -0.15 2.75
C CYS A 31 -10.23 0.13 3.55
N SER A 32 -11.00 -0.92 3.85
CA SER A 32 -12.21 -0.79 4.67
C SER A 32 -11.92 -0.66 6.17
N ALA A 33 -10.75 -1.09 6.62
CA ALA A 33 -10.37 -1.12 8.02
C ALA A 33 -9.54 0.10 8.48
N CYS A 34 -9.08 0.95 7.54
CA CYS A 34 -8.29 2.14 7.87
C CYS A 34 -8.34 3.16 6.71
N PRO A 35 -7.95 4.44 6.92
CA PRO A 35 -8.05 5.48 5.88
C PRO A 35 -7.01 5.36 4.75
N LYS A 36 -6.24 4.25 4.68
CA LYS A 36 -5.23 4.06 3.63
C LYS A 36 -5.87 3.65 2.31
N SER A 37 -5.35 4.21 1.23
CA SER A 37 -5.75 3.87 -0.14
C SER A 37 -4.54 3.59 -1.02
N PHE A 38 -4.75 2.79 -2.07
CA PHE A 38 -3.70 2.26 -2.93
C PHE A 38 -4.03 2.45 -4.41
N VAL A 39 -2.98 2.57 -5.22
CA VAL A 39 -3.08 2.74 -6.68
C VAL A 39 -3.29 1.39 -7.39
N ARG A 40 -2.94 0.27 -6.74
CA ARG A 40 -3.11 -1.08 -7.29
C ARG A 40 -3.85 -1.98 -6.30
N ILE A 41 -4.71 -2.84 -6.83
CA ILE A 41 -5.43 -3.84 -6.03
C ILE A 41 -4.50 -4.85 -5.35
N ALA A 42 -3.38 -5.23 -5.98
CA ALA A 42 -2.40 -6.12 -5.37
C ALA A 42 -1.75 -5.51 -4.12
N ASP A 43 -1.55 -4.19 -4.11
CA ASP A 43 -1.01 -3.48 -2.96
C ASP A 43 -2.05 -3.40 -1.83
N LEU A 44 -3.33 -3.21 -2.15
CA LEU A 44 -4.43 -3.29 -1.17
C LEU A 44 -4.53 -4.69 -0.54
N ARG A 45 -4.56 -5.75 -1.34
CA ARG A 45 -4.68 -7.13 -0.84
C ARG A 45 -3.58 -7.49 0.15
N ARG A 46 -2.32 -7.18 -0.20
CA ARG A 46 -1.18 -7.37 0.69
C ARG A 46 -1.30 -6.55 1.99
N HIS A 47 -1.87 -5.36 1.91
CA HIS A 47 -2.11 -4.54 3.10
C HIS A 47 -3.21 -5.14 3.99
N GLU A 48 -4.27 -5.71 3.42
CA GLU A 48 -5.36 -6.36 4.17
C GLU A 48 -4.88 -7.58 4.97
N GLU A 49 -3.85 -8.29 4.50
CA GLU A 49 -3.20 -9.38 5.25
C GLU A 49 -2.63 -8.91 6.60
N ILE A 50 -2.17 -7.65 6.67
CA ILE A 50 -1.66 -7.06 7.93
C ILE A 50 -2.82 -6.95 8.93
N HIS A 51 -4.00 -6.52 8.49
CA HIS A 51 -5.18 -6.44 9.33
C HIS A 51 -5.67 -7.82 9.76
N ALA A 52 -5.61 -8.83 8.88
CA ALA A 52 -5.95 -10.20 9.25
C ALA A 52 -5.03 -10.74 10.35
N ARG A 53 -3.72 -10.52 10.22
CA ARG A 53 -2.73 -10.92 11.23
C ARG A 53 -2.91 -10.16 12.54
N ASP A 54 -3.20 -8.86 12.47
CA ASP A 54 -3.42 -8.04 13.66
C ASP A 54 -4.71 -8.43 14.39
N ARG A 55 -5.80 -8.72 13.65
CA ARG A 55 -7.02 -9.29 14.24
C ARG A 55 -6.76 -10.63 14.91
N ALA A 56 -6.10 -11.57 14.24
CA ALA A 56 -5.74 -12.86 14.82
C ALA A 56 -4.90 -12.71 16.09
N ARG A 57 -3.94 -11.76 16.10
CA ARG A 57 -3.14 -11.45 17.30
C ARG A 57 -4.00 -10.87 18.42
N ARG A 58 -4.94 -9.97 18.11
CA ARG A 58 -5.86 -9.39 19.11
C ARG A 58 -6.80 -10.44 19.71
N GLU A 59 -7.28 -11.40 18.92
CA GLU A 59 -8.07 -12.53 19.40
C GLU A 59 -7.25 -13.45 20.31
N LEU A 60 -5.98 -13.67 19.98
CA LEU A 60 -5.10 -14.56 20.75
C LEU A 60 -4.66 -13.94 22.09
N TYR A 61 -4.49 -12.62 22.14
CA TYR A 61 -4.00 -11.90 23.34
C TYR A 61 -5.05 -10.99 24.02
N GLY A 62 -6.29 -10.95 23.52
CA GLY A 62 -7.39 -10.20 24.13
C GLY A 62 -7.29 -8.66 24.07
N TYR A 63 -6.56 -8.07 23.10
CA TYR A 63 -6.42 -6.62 23.01
C TYR A 63 -7.62 -5.96 22.31
N PRO A 64 -8.36 -5.04 22.97
CA PRO A 64 -9.50 -4.38 22.36
C PRO A 64 -9.05 -3.45 21.23
N ALA A 65 -9.91 -3.31 20.21
CA ALA A 65 -9.63 -2.40 19.10
C ALA A 65 -9.61 -0.96 19.61
N THR A 66 -8.45 -0.29 19.50
CA THR A 66 -8.37 1.17 19.64
C THR A 66 -9.12 1.78 18.46
N GLY A 67 -10.25 2.42 18.75
CA GLY A 67 -11.06 3.19 17.81
C GLY A 67 -10.36 4.44 17.30
#